data_AF-A0A1W6LCS9-F1
#
_entry.id   AF-A0A1W6LCS9-F1
#
_cell.length_a   1.000
_cell.length_b   1.000
_cell.length_c   1.000
_cell.angle_alpha   90.00
_cell.angle_beta   90.00
_cell.angle_gamma   90.00
#
_symmetry.space_group_name_H-M   'P 1'
#
loop_
_entity.id
_entity.type
_entity.pdbx_description
1 polymer ?
#
loop_
_entity_poly.entity_id
_entity_poly.type
_entity_poly.pdbx_seq_one_letter_code
_entity_poly.pdbx_strand_id
1 'polypeptide(L)'
;MLWTAACLLAGCGRMMSLKQELQDYDQNVMRVQVELVAPDCSDCTIVVVITGPDGEAVSYRVFERGGSFDFMASRRAKGLFAFLDRNANLGFDGDELSARHTWPADGDTSAPVRLSLAPGAPGAAVATAQHLFALRNQVVAGVPVQLAKETRLGDARFSAENAALGVWQPLTFMRRELAGIYFLEPYSPHKTPVLFVHGIFGNPRDFEPLIAGLDREKYQPWVLYYPSGLELQVLGSGALTMLNRLWAEYRFQDLHLVAHSMGGLVTRAMLKTCHDAHGCGYVRSYTSISSPFGGMEAAHVGVAYAPVVVPVWRDLDPASPFLEGLFATPLPEGVPHHMMFGYLNTSTLSHASSDGTVPVASQLRPAAQAQASSVLGLDETHMSILAAKATSARLAEILAGADATRASR
;
A
#
# COMPACT_ATOMS: atom_id res chain seq x y z
N MET A 1 24.88 34.40 -3.02
CA MET A 1 25.66 33.35 -3.72
C MET A 1 25.99 32.12 -2.85
N LEU A 2 26.08 32.21 -1.51
CA LEU A 2 26.31 31.04 -0.64
C LEU A 2 25.06 30.17 -0.37
N TRP A 3 23.85 30.74 -0.40
CA TRP A 3 22.60 30.00 -0.17
C TRP A 3 22.16 29.12 -1.36
N THR A 4 22.42 29.55 -2.59
CA THR A 4 22.15 28.77 -3.81
C THR A 4 23.08 27.55 -3.93
N ALA A 5 24.34 27.66 -3.49
CA ALA A 5 25.28 26.54 -3.47
C ALA A 5 24.88 25.46 -2.45
N ALA A 6 24.39 25.84 -1.26
CA ALA A 6 23.95 24.89 -0.24
C ALA A 6 22.69 24.10 -0.65
N CYS A 7 21.72 24.73 -1.31
CA CYS A 7 20.54 24.03 -1.85
C CYS A 7 20.88 23.10 -3.03
N LEU A 8 21.83 23.49 -3.90
CA LEU A 8 22.32 22.63 -4.99
C LEU A 8 23.11 21.42 -4.45
N LEU A 9 23.94 21.62 -3.43
CA LEU A 9 24.70 20.53 -2.78
C LEU A 9 23.78 19.56 -2.02
N ALA A 10 22.76 20.05 -1.32
CA ALA A 10 21.77 19.21 -0.63
C ALA A 10 20.92 18.40 -1.63
N GLY A 11 20.56 19.00 -2.77
CA GLY A 11 19.89 18.30 -3.87
C GLY A 11 20.76 17.21 -4.48
N CYS A 12 22.03 17.52 -4.79
CA CYS A 12 22.99 16.54 -5.33
C CYS A 12 23.26 15.38 -4.36
N GLY A 13 23.41 15.66 -3.07
CA GLY A 13 23.63 14.63 -2.04
C GLY A 13 22.48 13.63 -1.97
N ARG A 14 21.23 14.12 -1.93
CA ARG A 14 20.03 13.27 -1.94
C ARG A 14 19.92 12.42 -3.20
N MET A 15 20.27 13.00 -4.35
CA MET A 15 20.21 12.29 -5.64
C MET A 15 21.26 11.19 -5.75
N MET A 16 22.46 11.41 -5.19
CA MET A 16 23.50 10.39 -5.12
C MET A 16 23.11 9.24 -4.18
N SER A 17 22.53 9.54 -3.02
CA SER A 17 21.99 8.51 -2.12
C SER A 17 20.88 7.70 -2.79
N LEU A 18 19.95 8.37 -3.48
CA LEU A 18 18.91 7.70 -4.27
C LEU A 18 19.51 6.77 -5.33
N LYS A 19 20.54 7.19 -6.05
CA LYS A 19 21.20 6.34 -7.04
C LYS A 19 21.74 5.04 -6.43
N GLN A 20 22.37 5.13 -5.26
CA GLN A 20 22.90 3.96 -4.54
C GLN A 20 21.77 3.04 -4.08
N GLU A 21 20.68 3.62 -3.57
CA GLU A 21 19.49 2.90 -3.14
C GLU A 21 18.82 2.13 -4.30
N LEU A 22 18.72 2.74 -5.48
CA LEU A 22 18.14 2.06 -6.66
C LEU A 22 19.03 0.92 -7.16
N GLN A 23 20.35 1.10 -7.15
CA GLN A 23 21.28 0.02 -7.50
C GLN A 23 21.14 -1.18 -6.56
N ASP A 24 21.00 -0.92 -5.26
CA ASP A 24 20.80 -1.96 -4.25
C ASP A 24 19.43 -2.64 -4.40
N TYR A 25 18.37 -1.87 -4.66
CA TYR A 25 17.02 -2.39 -4.93
C TYR A 25 17.03 -3.35 -6.13
N ASP A 26 17.58 -2.92 -7.27
CA ASP A 26 17.64 -3.72 -8.50
C ASP A 26 18.45 -5.01 -8.33
N GLN A 27 19.53 -4.95 -7.53
CA GLN A 27 20.43 -6.07 -7.28
C GLN A 27 19.90 -7.09 -6.27
N ASN A 28 18.98 -6.71 -5.38
CA ASN A 28 18.56 -7.57 -4.26
C ASN A 28 17.08 -7.94 -4.28
N VAL A 29 16.24 -7.20 -5.01
CA VAL A 29 14.80 -7.40 -5.07
C VAL A 29 14.37 -7.80 -6.48
N MET A 30 13.38 -8.68 -6.57
CA MET A 30 12.71 -9.03 -7.81
C MET A 30 11.20 -9.05 -7.63
N ARG A 31 10.49 -8.77 -8.71
CA ARG A 31 9.04 -8.97 -8.79
C ARG A 31 8.75 -10.43 -9.10
N VAL A 32 7.79 -11.01 -8.39
CA VAL A 32 7.29 -12.37 -8.62
C VAL A 32 5.81 -12.27 -8.95
N GLN A 33 5.42 -12.82 -10.09
CA GLN A 33 4.01 -12.96 -10.48
C GLN A 33 3.56 -14.39 -10.22
N VAL A 34 2.41 -14.56 -9.56
CA VAL A 34 1.87 -15.85 -9.17
C VAL A 34 0.41 -15.95 -9.59
N GLU A 35 0.05 -17.02 -10.29
CA GLU A 35 -1.33 -17.47 -10.48
C GLU A 35 -1.59 -18.63 -9.50
N LEU A 36 -2.43 -18.37 -8.50
CA LEU A 36 -2.75 -19.29 -7.42
C LEU A 36 -4.12 -19.94 -7.67
N VAL A 37 -4.11 -21.24 -7.94
CA VAL A 37 -5.32 -22.04 -8.16
C VAL A 37 -5.58 -22.87 -6.91
N ALA A 38 -6.65 -22.53 -6.20
CA ALA A 38 -7.07 -23.18 -4.96
C ALA A 38 -8.59 -23.39 -4.98
N PRO A 39 -9.13 -24.37 -4.25
CA PRO A 39 -10.57 -24.49 -4.10
C PRO A 39 -11.14 -23.29 -3.34
N ASP A 40 -12.41 -22.98 -3.61
CA ASP A 40 -13.13 -21.97 -2.85
C ASP A 40 -13.32 -22.45 -1.41
N CYS A 41 -12.87 -21.62 -0.47
CA CYS A 41 -13.11 -21.78 0.95
C CYS A 41 -13.22 -20.39 1.59
N SER A 42 -14.37 -20.07 2.16
CA SER A 42 -14.64 -18.74 2.73
C SER A 42 -13.87 -18.46 4.03
N ASP A 43 -13.55 -19.52 4.78
CA ASP A 43 -12.94 -19.40 6.11
C ASP A 43 -11.46 -19.81 6.12
N CYS A 44 -10.93 -20.24 4.97
CA CYS A 44 -9.53 -20.62 4.84
C CYS A 44 -8.67 -19.41 4.48
N THR A 45 -7.38 -19.56 4.71
CA THR A 45 -6.34 -18.64 4.24
C THR A 45 -5.40 -19.40 3.34
N ILE A 46 -4.86 -18.77 2.30
CA ILE A 46 -3.76 -19.37 1.53
C ILE A 46 -2.46 -18.70 1.94
N VAL A 47 -1.51 -19.51 2.38
CA VAL A 47 -0.18 -19.06 2.78
C VAL A 47 0.80 -19.46 1.69
N VAL A 48 1.56 -18.48 1.18
CA VAL A 48 2.64 -18.73 0.22
C VAL A 48 3.96 -18.39 0.89
N VAL A 49 4.69 -19.41 1.29
CA VAL A 49 6.03 -19.31 1.87
C VAL A 49 7.04 -19.11 0.76
N ILE A 50 7.90 -18.11 0.92
CA ILE A 50 9.04 -17.84 0.05
C ILE A 50 10.24 -18.54 0.67
N THR A 51 10.89 -19.44 -0.07
CA THR A 51 11.99 -20.27 0.45
C THR A 51 13.35 -19.78 -0.01
N GLY A 52 14.33 -19.82 0.88
CA GLY A 52 15.73 -19.50 0.58
C GLY A 52 16.52 -20.68 0.00
N PRO A 53 17.85 -20.52 -0.11
CA PRO A 53 18.75 -21.51 -0.70
C PRO A 53 18.76 -22.89 -0.04
N ASP A 54 18.55 -22.94 1.27
CA ASP A 54 18.59 -24.17 2.06
C ASP A 54 17.18 -24.76 2.26
N GLY A 55 16.17 -24.20 1.57
CA GLY A 55 14.76 -24.58 1.69
C GLY A 55 14.05 -23.96 2.90
N GLU A 56 14.72 -23.07 3.62
CA GLU A 56 14.22 -22.36 4.79
C GLU A 56 13.19 -21.28 4.41
N ALA A 57 12.19 -21.05 5.26
CA ALA A 57 11.29 -19.91 5.09
C ALA A 57 12.04 -18.59 5.32
N VAL A 58 12.04 -17.70 4.32
CA VAL A 58 12.68 -16.37 4.41
C VAL A 58 11.66 -15.23 4.43
N SER A 59 10.43 -15.49 3.96
CA SER A 59 9.28 -14.61 4.07
C SER A 59 8.03 -15.41 3.69
N TYR A 60 6.85 -14.82 3.82
CA TYR A 60 5.60 -15.42 3.37
C TYR A 60 4.58 -14.37 2.95
N ARG A 61 3.57 -14.80 2.20
CA ARG A 61 2.38 -14.03 1.82
C ARG A 61 1.15 -14.74 2.34
N VAL A 62 0.11 -13.94 2.56
CA VAL A 62 -1.20 -14.38 3.01
C VAL A 62 -2.20 -13.86 1.98
N PHE A 63 -3.09 -14.74 1.54
CA PHE A 63 -4.15 -14.43 0.58
C PHE A 63 -5.48 -14.98 1.08
N GLU A 64 -6.56 -14.24 0.83
CA GLU A 64 -7.92 -14.67 1.18
C GLU A 64 -8.42 -15.79 0.25
N ARG A 65 -8.06 -15.73 -1.04
CA ARG A 65 -8.53 -16.66 -2.08
C ARG A 65 -7.46 -16.89 -3.15
N GLY A 66 -7.72 -17.86 -4.03
CA GLY A 66 -6.95 -18.02 -5.27
C GLY A 66 -7.18 -16.85 -6.23
N GLY A 67 -6.23 -16.63 -7.14
CA GLY A 67 -6.24 -15.48 -8.02
C GLY A 67 -4.85 -15.15 -8.58
N SER A 68 -4.72 -14.01 -9.25
CA SER A 68 -3.46 -13.52 -9.78
C SER A 68 -2.88 -12.46 -8.86
N PHE A 69 -1.61 -12.64 -8.49
CA PHE A 69 -0.92 -11.77 -7.54
C PHE A 69 0.46 -11.41 -8.04
N ASP A 70 0.96 -10.25 -7.64
CA ASP A 70 2.34 -9.89 -7.80
C ASP A 70 2.91 -9.31 -6.51
N PHE A 71 4.13 -9.70 -6.16
CA PHE A 71 4.79 -9.20 -4.97
C PHE A 71 6.30 -9.12 -5.16
N MET A 72 6.95 -8.33 -4.30
CA MET A 72 8.40 -8.24 -4.25
C MET A 72 8.98 -9.37 -3.40
N ALA A 73 10.05 -9.99 -3.85
CA ALA A 73 10.80 -11.02 -3.13
C ALA A 73 12.30 -10.73 -3.22
N SER A 74 13.10 -11.31 -2.32
CA SER A 74 14.55 -11.25 -2.44
C SER A 74 15.01 -12.10 -3.62
N ARG A 75 15.98 -11.61 -4.40
CA ARG A 75 16.65 -12.39 -5.46
C ARG A 75 17.37 -13.65 -4.95
N ARG A 76 17.53 -13.79 -3.63
CA ARG A 76 18.05 -15.02 -3.00
C ARG A 76 17.00 -16.12 -2.86
N ALA A 77 15.71 -15.82 -3.09
CA ALA A 77 14.66 -16.82 -3.03
C ALA A 77 14.89 -17.92 -4.08
N LYS A 78 14.73 -19.19 -3.68
CA LYS A 78 14.89 -20.37 -4.55
C LYS A 78 13.58 -21.10 -4.82
N GLY A 79 12.50 -20.74 -4.14
CA GLY A 79 11.20 -21.31 -4.45
C GLY A 79 10.04 -20.68 -3.71
N LEU A 80 8.86 -21.23 -3.98
CA LEU A 80 7.61 -20.97 -3.31
C LEU A 80 7.03 -22.29 -2.81
N PHE A 81 6.45 -22.26 -1.62
CA PHE A 81 5.63 -23.34 -1.08
C PHE A 81 4.29 -22.75 -0.63
N ALA A 82 3.20 -23.16 -1.27
CA ALA A 82 1.87 -22.67 -0.96
C ALA A 82 1.04 -23.77 -0.30
N PHE A 83 0.22 -23.39 0.69
CA PHE A 83 -0.72 -24.29 1.32
C PHE A 83 -2.02 -23.57 1.71
N LEU A 84 -3.11 -24.33 1.73
CA LEU A 84 -4.43 -23.87 2.19
C LEU A 84 -4.55 -24.10 3.70
N ASP A 85 -4.32 -23.05 4.48
CA ASP A 85 -4.49 -23.01 5.93
C ASP A 85 -5.97 -23.04 6.29
N ARG A 86 -6.48 -24.21 6.69
CA ARG A 86 -7.91 -24.44 6.95
C ARG A 86 -8.32 -24.09 8.37
N ASN A 87 -7.38 -24.08 9.30
CA ASN A 87 -7.64 -23.86 10.72
C ASN A 87 -7.09 -22.52 11.24
N ALA A 88 -6.58 -21.68 10.33
CA ALA A 88 -6.05 -20.35 10.59
C ALA A 88 -4.84 -20.36 11.55
N ASN A 89 -4.06 -21.44 11.59
CA ASN A 89 -2.92 -21.56 12.50
C ASN A 89 -1.59 -21.04 11.90
N LEU A 90 -1.57 -20.61 10.63
CA LEU A 90 -0.39 -20.18 9.86
C LEU A 90 0.72 -21.25 9.71
N GLY A 91 0.48 -22.48 10.11
CA GLY A 91 1.37 -23.62 9.92
C GLY A 91 0.83 -24.54 8.83
N PHE A 92 1.72 -25.22 8.13
CA PHE A 92 1.29 -26.27 7.21
C PHE A 92 0.97 -27.54 7.99
N ASP A 93 -0.28 -27.99 7.90
CA ASP A 93 -0.71 -29.28 8.42
C ASP A 93 -0.67 -30.34 7.30
N GLY A 94 -0.22 -31.56 7.63
CA GLY A 94 0.16 -32.58 6.63
C GLY A 94 -0.97 -33.09 5.71
N ASP A 95 -2.22 -32.76 6.02
CA ASP A 95 -3.43 -33.06 5.24
C ASP A 95 -3.94 -31.86 4.41
N GLU A 96 -3.31 -30.70 4.51
CA GLU A 96 -3.67 -29.51 3.76
C GLU A 96 -3.27 -29.60 2.29
N LEU A 97 -4.06 -28.94 1.44
CA LEU A 97 -3.74 -28.83 0.02
C LEU A 97 -2.51 -27.96 -0.15
N SER A 98 -1.56 -28.39 -0.96
CA SER A 98 -0.31 -27.67 -1.14
C SER A 98 0.19 -27.69 -2.58
N ALA A 99 1.12 -26.78 -2.88
CA ALA A 99 1.85 -26.71 -4.14
C ALA A 99 3.27 -26.19 -3.89
N ARG A 100 4.21 -26.57 -4.76
CA ARG A 100 5.61 -26.12 -4.68
C ARG A 100 6.09 -25.67 -6.05
N HIS A 101 6.88 -24.61 -6.04
CA HIS A 101 7.66 -24.16 -7.18
C HIS A 101 9.11 -23.94 -6.77
N THR A 102 10.06 -24.30 -7.63
CA THR A 102 11.49 -24.07 -7.39
C THR A 102 12.06 -23.40 -8.62
N TRP A 103 12.78 -22.29 -8.42
CA TRP A 103 13.47 -21.62 -9.52
C TRP A 103 14.82 -22.32 -9.78
N PRO A 104 15.24 -22.43 -11.06
CA PRO A 104 16.58 -22.90 -11.39
C PRO A 104 17.67 -22.06 -10.71
N ALA A 105 18.86 -22.64 -10.50
CA ALA A 105 19.98 -21.94 -9.87
C ALA A 105 20.36 -20.64 -10.58
N ASP A 106 20.29 -20.66 -11.92
CA ASP A 106 20.55 -19.55 -12.84
C ASP A 106 19.25 -18.87 -13.33
N GLY A 107 18.12 -19.24 -12.72
CA GLY A 107 16.79 -19.18 -13.32
C GLY A 107 16.21 -17.78 -13.43
N ASP A 108 15.85 -17.43 -14.66
CA ASP A 108 14.97 -16.33 -15.00
C ASP A 108 13.66 -16.40 -14.19
N THR A 109 13.42 -15.39 -13.37
CA THR A 109 12.21 -15.25 -12.54
C THR A 109 11.14 -14.37 -13.20
N SER A 110 11.34 -13.98 -14.47
CA SER A 110 10.40 -13.13 -15.21
C SER A 110 9.10 -13.85 -15.60
N ALA A 111 9.13 -15.18 -15.70
CA ALA A 111 7.95 -15.97 -16.04
C ALA A 111 6.95 -16.04 -14.87
N PRO A 112 5.64 -15.84 -15.12
CA PRO A 112 4.61 -16.06 -14.12
C PRO A 112 4.64 -17.50 -13.57
N VAL A 113 4.54 -17.64 -12.24
CA VAL A 113 4.52 -18.93 -11.55
C VAL A 113 3.08 -19.37 -11.33
N ARG A 114 2.71 -20.57 -11.79
CA ARG A 114 1.39 -21.15 -11.51
C ARG A 114 1.48 -22.15 -10.35
N LEU A 115 0.75 -21.91 -9.27
CA LEU A 115 0.66 -22.79 -8.10
C LEU A 115 -0.75 -23.39 -8.02
N SER A 116 -0.91 -24.68 -8.28
CA SER A 116 -2.20 -25.38 -8.18
C SER A 116 -2.23 -26.27 -6.95
N LEU A 117 -3.01 -25.88 -5.94
CA LEU A 117 -3.10 -26.60 -4.68
C LEU A 117 -3.82 -27.93 -4.87
N ALA A 118 -3.16 -29.02 -4.50
CA ALA A 118 -3.69 -30.38 -4.62
C ALA A 118 -3.39 -31.19 -3.35
N PRO A 119 -4.10 -32.31 -3.12
CA PRO A 119 -3.69 -33.29 -2.12
C PRO A 119 -2.32 -33.85 -2.54
N GLY A 120 -1.26 -33.57 -1.78
CA GLY A 120 0.10 -33.82 -2.22
C GLY A 120 1.09 -33.89 -1.07
N ALA A 121 2.11 -34.73 -1.22
CA ALA A 121 2.88 -35.34 -0.13
C ALA A 121 3.59 -34.36 0.84
N PRO A 122 3.67 -34.71 2.14
CA PRO A 122 4.45 -33.97 3.13
C PRO A 122 5.95 -34.05 2.79
N GLY A 123 6.45 -33.03 2.10
CA GLY A 123 7.85 -32.92 1.69
C GLY A 123 8.55 -31.81 2.46
N ALA A 124 9.22 -32.20 3.54
CA ALA A 124 10.20 -31.47 4.36
C ALA A 124 9.81 -30.06 4.85
N ALA A 125 9.33 -29.98 6.09
CA ALA A 125 9.60 -28.94 7.08
C ALA A 125 9.79 -27.48 6.58
N VAL A 126 8.92 -26.94 5.72
CA VAL A 126 9.19 -25.59 5.17
C VAL A 126 8.79 -24.49 6.14
N ALA A 127 7.73 -24.64 6.94
CA ALA A 127 7.46 -23.69 8.01
C ALA A 127 6.47 -24.21 9.06
N THR A 128 6.86 -24.17 10.33
CA THR A 128 5.91 -24.27 11.43
C THR A 128 5.23 -22.91 11.63
N ALA A 129 4.07 -22.88 12.28
CA ALA A 129 3.41 -21.64 12.68
C ALA A 129 4.37 -20.70 13.44
N GLN A 130 5.23 -21.25 14.29
CA GLN A 130 6.23 -20.49 15.04
C GLN A 130 7.28 -19.83 14.12
N HIS A 131 7.75 -20.53 13.08
CA HIS A 131 8.69 -19.97 12.11
C HIS A 131 8.06 -18.84 11.30
N LEU A 132 6.83 -19.01 10.79
CA LEU A 132 6.15 -17.94 10.05
C LEU A 132 5.81 -16.75 10.94
N PHE A 133 5.38 -17.00 12.18
CA PHE A 133 5.15 -15.94 13.14
C PHE A 133 6.40 -15.10 13.42
N ALA A 134 7.59 -15.72 13.48
CA ALA A 134 8.85 -14.98 13.62
C ALA A 134 9.17 -14.08 12.40
N LEU A 135 8.66 -14.44 11.22
CA LEU A 135 8.81 -13.69 9.97
C LEU A 135 7.69 -12.65 9.74
N ARG A 136 6.72 -12.52 10.65
CA ARG A 136 5.54 -11.65 10.47
C ARG A 136 5.86 -10.19 10.18
N ASN A 137 7.01 -9.72 10.64
CA ASN A 137 7.50 -8.36 10.41
C ASN A 137 8.46 -8.26 9.22
N GLN A 138 8.54 -9.26 8.33
CA GLN A 138 9.43 -9.25 7.15
C GLN A 138 8.63 -9.43 5.87
N VAL A 139 8.29 -8.33 5.18
CA VAL A 139 7.53 -8.40 3.91
C VAL A 139 8.44 -8.88 2.79
N VAL A 140 9.66 -8.36 2.68
CA VAL A 140 10.71 -8.95 1.84
C VAL A 140 11.77 -9.50 2.77
N ALA A 141 12.43 -10.61 2.42
CA ALA A 141 13.46 -11.21 3.26
C ALA A 141 14.52 -10.15 3.63
N GLY A 142 14.73 -9.94 4.93
CA GLY A 142 15.66 -8.91 5.45
C GLY A 142 15.15 -7.47 5.42
N VAL A 143 13.89 -7.22 5.01
CA VAL A 143 13.26 -5.89 4.99
C VAL A 143 12.18 -5.83 6.08
N PRO A 144 12.47 -5.20 7.22
CA PRO A 144 11.54 -5.16 8.34
C PRO A 144 10.38 -4.19 8.07
N VAL A 145 9.20 -4.54 8.61
CA VAL A 145 8.02 -3.68 8.70
C VAL A 145 7.45 -3.75 10.11
N GLN A 146 6.70 -2.72 10.50
CA GLN A 146 5.98 -2.67 11.75
C GLN A 146 4.50 -2.99 11.51
N LEU A 147 4.03 -4.11 12.06
CA LEU A 147 2.61 -4.49 12.00
C LEU A 147 1.98 -4.32 13.37
N ALA A 148 0.83 -3.65 13.42
CA ALA A 148 0.05 -3.41 14.64
C ALA A 148 0.86 -2.77 15.79
N LYS A 149 1.99 -2.12 15.47
CA LYS A 149 2.81 -1.48 16.48
C LYS A 149 2.08 -0.26 17.01
N GLU A 150 1.67 -0.32 18.26
CA GLU A 150 1.03 0.80 18.94
C GLU A 150 2.00 1.99 19.06
N THR A 151 1.47 3.17 18.75
CA THR A 151 2.20 4.44 18.82
C THR A 151 1.23 5.63 18.89
N ARG A 152 1.75 6.84 18.83
CA ARG A 152 0.98 8.09 18.80
C ARG A 152 1.45 8.94 17.61
N LEU A 153 0.58 9.81 17.09
CA LEU A 153 0.92 10.69 15.96
C LEU A 153 2.16 11.57 16.25
N GLY A 154 2.34 12.01 17.49
CA GLY A 154 3.52 12.78 17.91
C GLY A 154 4.85 12.00 18.01
N ASP A 155 4.88 10.71 17.70
CA ASP A 155 6.12 9.90 17.73
C ASP A 155 7.15 10.43 16.71
N ALA A 156 8.42 10.46 17.10
CA ALA A 156 9.52 11.02 16.29
C ALA A 156 9.69 10.29 14.94
N ARG A 157 9.20 9.06 14.81
CA ARG A 157 9.22 8.32 13.54
C ARG A 157 8.46 9.04 12.43
N PHE A 158 7.37 9.75 12.78
CA PHE A 158 6.53 10.50 11.84
C PHE A 158 7.03 11.94 11.64
N SER A 159 8.35 12.15 11.58
CA SER A 159 8.94 13.46 11.30
C SER A 159 8.98 13.77 9.80
N ALA A 160 8.98 15.04 9.45
CA ALA A 160 9.17 15.48 8.06
C ALA A 160 10.53 15.03 7.47
N GLU A 161 11.55 14.87 8.32
CA GLU A 161 12.85 14.33 7.90
C GLU A 161 12.74 12.88 7.46
N ASN A 162 12.03 12.03 8.22
CA ASN A 162 11.78 10.65 7.85
C ASN A 162 10.82 10.54 6.64
N ALA A 163 9.87 11.46 6.50
CA ALA A 163 9.04 11.53 5.30
C ALA A 163 9.88 11.83 4.04
N ALA A 164 10.83 12.76 4.15
CA ALA A 164 11.80 13.02 3.09
C ALA A 164 12.74 11.83 2.84
N LEU A 165 13.17 11.12 3.90
CA LEU A 165 13.95 9.89 3.79
C LEU A 165 13.19 8.83 2.98
N GLY A 166 11.88 8.68 3.19
CA GLY A 166 11.04 7.74 2.43
C GLY A 166 10.97 8.02 0.93
N VAL A 167 11.25 9.25 0.50
CA VAL A 167 11.34 9.60 -0.94
C VAL A 167 12.75 9.39 -1.48
N TRP A 168 13.76 9.92 -0.78
CA TRP A 168 15.13 10.00 -1.32
C TRP A 168 15.99 8.78 -1.01
N GLN A 169 15.65 8.00 0.02
CA GLN A 169 16.40 6.82 0.47
C GLN A 169 15.42 5.72 0.98
N PRO A 170 14.58 5.16 0.09
CA PRO A 170 13.47 4.29 0.46
C PRO A 170 13.89 2.96 1.14
N LEU A 171 15.02 2.35 0.77
CA LEU A 171 15.55 1.16 1.45
C LEU A 171 16.10 1.53 2.83
N THR A 172 16.81 2.65 2.96
CA THR A 172 17.22 3.14 4.30
C THR A 172 16.01 3.41 5.19
N PHE A 173 14.92 3.99 4.66
CA PHE A 173 13.67 4.16 5.39
C PHE A 173 13.14 2.82 5.94
N MET A 174 13.14 1.77 5.10
CA MET A 174 12.73 0.43 5.53
C MET A 174 13.71 -0.20 6.54
N ARG A 175 15.02 -0.06 6.34
CA ARG A 175 16.05 -0.56 7.28
C ARG A 175 16.00 0.11 8.65
N ARG A 176 15.51 1.34 8.71
CA ARG A 176 15.22 2.06 9.97
C ARG A 176 13.90 1.64 10.61
N GLU A 177 13.25 0.60 10.08
CA GLU A 177 12.02 0.02 10.60
C GLU A 177 10.85 1.01 10.69
N LEU A 178 10.82 1.97 9.76
CA LEU A 178 9.79 3.01 9.70
C LEU A 178 8.56 2.59 8.89
N ALA A 179 8.71 1.62 7.97
CA ALA A 179 7.61 1.16 7.16
C ALA A 179 6.65 0.28 7.97
N GLY A 180 5.35 0.50 7.87
CA GLY A 180 4.39 -0.30 8.62
C GLY A 180 2.97 0.23 8.66
N ILE A 181 2.07 -0.60 9.18
CA ILE A 181 0.74 -0.21 9.62
C ILE A 181 0.78 -0.10 11.14
N TYR A 182 0.63 1.11 11.64
CA TYR A 182 0.66 1.43 13.06
C TYR A 182 -0.75 1.64 13.60
N PHE A 183 -0.99 1.18 14.83
CA PHE A 183 -2.23 1.43 15.54
C PHE A 183 -2.03 2.61 16.49
N LEU A 184 -3.02 3.51 16.56
CA LEU A 184 -2.97 4.66 17.47
C LEU A 184 -3.62 4.39 18.83
N GLU A 185 -4.11 3.16 19.02
CA GLU A 185 -4.69 2.61 20.24
C GLU A 185 -4.65 1.07 20.15
N PRO A 186 -4.77 0.33 21.27
CA PRO A 186 -4.83 -1.13 21.24
C PRO A 186 -5.97 -1.64 20.36
N TYR A 187 -5.73 -2.73 19.61
CA TYR A 187 -6.75 -3.32 18.74
C TYR A 187 -8.02 -3.67 19.52
N SER A 188 -9.18 -3.32 18.95
CA SER A 188 -10.48 -3.70 19.49
C SER A 188 -11.32 -4.35 18.39
N PRO A 189 -11.80 -5.60 18.56
CA PRO A 189 -12.69 -6.25 17.59
C PRO A 189 -14.08 -5.62 17.52
N HIS A 190 -14.41 -4.70 18.44
CA HIS A 190 -15.69 -3.99 18.47
C HIS A 190 -15.69 -2.66 17.71
N LYS A 191 -14.52 -2.23 17.22
CA LYS A 191 -14.38 -0.99 16.45
C LYS A 191 -14.02 -1.31 15.01
N THR A 192 -14.56 -0.56 14.06
CA THR A 192 -14.17 -0.66 12.66
C THR A 192 -12.86 0.10 12.43
N PRO A 193 -11.79 -0.55 11.93
CA PRO A 193 -10.58 0.13 11.53
C PRO A 193 -10.80 1.17 10.43
N VAL A 194 -10.08 2.30 10.53
CA VAL A 194 -9.97 3.32 9.48
C VAL A 194 -8.49 3.51 9.16
N LEU A 195 -8.05 3.00 8.01
CA LEU A 195 -6.67 3.09 7.56
C LEU A 195 -6.42 4.39 6.80
N PHE A 196 -5.57 5.24 7.37
CA PHE A 196 -5.14 6.50 6.76
C PHE A 196 -3.85 6.31 5.95
N VAL A 197 -3.84 6.81 4.70
CA VAL A 197 -2.75 6.63 3.74
C VAL A 197 -2.27 7.99 3.21
N HIS A 198 -1.08 8.42 3.66
CA HIS A 198 -0.52 9.75 3.34
C HIS A 198 -0.01 9.87 1.90
N GLY A 199 0.28 11.10 1.45
CA GLY A 199 0.85 11.38 0.12
C GLY A 199 2.39 11.34 0.05
N ILE A 200 2.94 11.70 -1.10
CA ILE A 200 4.40 11.87 -1.27
C ILE A 200 4.92 12.98 -0.36
N PHE A 201 6.06 12.75 0.31
CA PHE A 201 6.57 13.61 1.40
C PHE A 201 5.63 13.80 2.61
N GLY A 202 4.45 13.18 2.60
CA GLY A 202 3.52 13.19 3.71
C GLY A 202 3.91 12.21 4.81
N ASN A 203 3.21 12.28 5.93
CA ASN A 203 3.38 11.38 7.06
C ASN A 203 2.07 11.27 7.87
N PRO A 204 1.96 10.31 8.79
CA PRO A 204 0.73 10.11 9.57
C PRO A 204 0.20 11.33 10.33
N ARG A 205 1.05 12.31 10.69
CA ARG A 205 0.60 13.53 11.40
C ARG A 205 -0.31 14.41 10.56
N ASP A 206 -0.24 14.30 9.23
CA ASP A 206 -1.08 15.08 8.31
C ASP A 206 -2.57 14.81 8.55
N PHE A 207 -2.91 13.63 9.09
CA PHE A 207 -4.28 13.21 9.40
C PHE A 207 -4.77 13.59 10.79
N GLU A 208 -3.95 14.26 11.62
CA GLU A 208 -4.34 14.65 12.99
C GLU A 208 -5.72 15.33 13.05
N PRO A 209 -6.08 16.29 12.16
CA PRO A 209 -7.40 16.92 12.21
C PRO A 209 -8.57 15.97 11.92
N LEU A 210 -8.40 15.04 10.96
CA LEU A 210 -9.43 14.05 10.62
C LEU A 210 -9.59 13.00 11.72
N ILE A 211 -8.46 12.53 12.28
CA ILE A 211 -8.45 11.55 13.38
C ILE A 211 -9.07 12.15 14.64
N ALA A 212 -8.85 13.44 14.91
CA ALA A 212 -9.47 14.15 16.04
C ALA A 212 -11.00 14.28 15.88
N GLY A 213 -11.51 14.33 14.65
CA GLY A 213 -12.94 14.38 14.35
C GLY A 213 -13.64 13.02 14.26
N LEU A 214 -12.91 11.91 14.44
CA LEU A 214 -13.43 10.56 14.31
C LEU A 214 -14.24 10.14 15.55
N ASP A 215 -15.36 9.43 15.36
CA ASP A 215 -16.09 8.78 16.46
C ASP A 215 -15.28 7.60 17.01
N ARG A 216 -14.49 7.86 18.05
CA ARG A 216 -13.54 6.90 18.64
C ARG A 216 -14.21 5.74 19.39
N GLU A 217 -15.51 5.79 19.64
CA GLU A 217 -16.25 4.65 20.20
C GLU A 217 -16.54 3.60 19.12
N LYS A 218 -16.67 4.02 17.86
CA LYS A 218 -16.97 3.14 16.72
C LYS A 218 -15.76 2.82 15.87
N TYR A 219 -14.86 3.78 15.70
CA TYR A 219 -13.77 3.68 14.74
C TYR A 219 -12.40 3.68 15.41
N GLN A 220 -11.54 2.81 14.91
CA GLN A 220 -10.16 2.72 15.34
C GLN A 220 -9.22 3.25 14.25
N PRO A 221 -8.49 4.35 14.49
CA PRO A 221 -7.60 4.91 13.47
C PRO A 221 -6.29 4.13 13.38
N TRP A 222 -5.98 3.67 12.16
CA TRP A 222 -4.71 3.07 11.77
C TRP A 222 -4.00 3.97 10.77
N VAL A 223 -2.66 3.95 10.76
CA VAL A 223 -1.88 4.77 9.83
C VAL A 223 -0.88 3.90 9.07
N LEU A 224 -0.89 3.99 7.75
CA LEU A 224 0.14 3.40 6.90
C LEU A 224 1.28 4.41 6.77
N TYR A 225 2.50 4.01 7.15
CA TYR A 225 3.72 4.78 6.89
C TYR A 225 4.62 3.99 5.94
N TYR A 226 4.99 4.60 4.82
CA TYR A 226 5.62 3.89 3.71
C TYR A 226 6.64 4.77 2.97
N PRO A 227 7.65 4.16 2.31
CA PRO A 227 8.66 4.89 1.55
C PRO A 227 8.06 5.42 0.23
N SER A 228 7.47 6.61 0.29
CA SER A 228 6.71 7.23 -0.82
C SER A 228 7.50 7.53 -2.11
N GLY A 229 8.80 7.22 -2.16
CA GLY A 229 9.62 7.30 -3.39
C GLY A 229 9.57 6.06 -4.29
N LEU A 230 9.07 4.91 -3.80
CA LEU A 230 8.96 3.69 -4.61
C LEU A 230 7.79 3.74 -5.59
N GLU A 231 7.79 2.84 -6.57
CA GLU A 231 6.72 2.66 -7.55
C GLU A 231 5.35 2.42 -6.88
N LEU A 232 4.30 3.00 -7.43
CA LEU A 232 2.95 2.95 -6.86
C LEU A 232 2.38 1.53 -6.81
N GLN A 233 2.72 0.66 -7.77
CA GLN A 233 2.35 -0.76 -7.68
C GLN A 233 3.08 -1.50 -6.56
N VAL A 234 4.37 -1.22 -6.36
CA VAL A 234 5.16 -1.78 -5.25
C VAL A 234 4.53 -1.38 -3.93
N LEU A 235 4.18 -0.11 -3.80
CA LEU A 235 3.58 0.46 -2.59
C LEU A 235 2.19 -0.10 -2.32
N GLY A 236 1.33 -0.20 -3.34
CA GLY A 236 -0.01 -0.78 -3.23
C GLY A 236 0.03 -2.25 -2.82
N SER A 237 0.88 -3.06 -3.48
CA SER A 237 1.00 -4.48 -3.18
C SER A 237 1.68 -4.75 -1.82
N GLY A 238 2.64 -3.89 -1.43
CA GLY A 238 3.24 -3.90 -0.10
C GLY A 238 2.22 -3.57 1.00
N ALA A 239 1.37 -2.56 0.79
CA ALA A 239 0.28 -2.21 1.69
C ALA A 239 -0.70 -3.37 1.86
N LEU A 240 -1.12 -4.01 0.76
CA LEU A 240 -1.97 -5.20 0.79
C LEU A 240 -1.31 -6.35 1.55
N THR A 241 -0.01 -6.59 1.34
CA THR A 241 0.72 -7.65 2.05
C THR A 241 0.70 -7.44 3.55
N MET A 242 0.90 -6.21 4.02
CA MET A 242 0.82 -5.87 5.44
C MET A 242 -0.61 -6.02 5.97
N LEU A 243 -1.61 -5.57 5.21
CA LEU A 243 -3.01 -5.64 5.59
C LEU A 243 -3.52 -7.09 5.67
N ASN A 244 -3.13 -7.97 4.75
CA ASN A 244 -3.49 -9.39 4.77
C ASN A 244 -2.89 -10.11 5.99
N ARG A 245 -1.69 -9.71 6.45
CA ARG A 245 -1.12 -10.24 7.69
C ARG A 245 -1.93 -9.81 8.91
N LEU A 246 -2.32 -8.54 8.98
CA LEU A 246 -3.21 -8.06 10.03
C LEU A 246 -4.57 -8.76 9.97
N TRP A 247 -5.11 -9.01 8.77
CA TRP A 247 -6.36 -9.73 8.61
C TRP A 247 -6.26 -11.17 9.09
N ALA A 248 -5.17 -11.88 8.77
CA ALA A 248 -4.94 -13.23 9.28
C ALA A 248 -4.88 -13.29 10.81
N GLU A 249 -4.28 -12.28 11.45
CA GLU A 249 -4.12 -12.20 12.91
C GLU A 249 -5.40 -11.76 13.63
N TYR A 250 -6.06 -10.71 13.14
CA TYR A 250 -7.15 -10.03 13.85
C TYR A 250 -8.55 -10.35 13.30
N ARG A 251 -8.62 -10.94 12.10
CA ARG A 251 -9.87 -11.33 11.41
C ARG A 251 -10.95 -10.23 11.41
N PHE A 252 -10.53 -8.98 11.26
CA PHE A 252 -11.44 -7.85 11.14
C PHE A 252 -12.32 -8.02 9.90
N GLN A 253 -13.60 -7.66 10.04
CA GLN A 253 -14.62 -7.88 9.01
C GLN A 253 -14.91 -6.62 8.20
N ASP A 254 -14.50 -5.47 8.71
CA ASP A 254 -14.81 -4.17 8.15
C ASP A 254 -13.56 -3.30 8.17
N LEU A 255 -13.35 -2.51 7.13
CA LEU A 255 -12.25 -1.56 7.00
C LEU A 255 -12.67 -0.38 6.13
N HIS A 256 -12.40 0.83 6.60
CA HIS A 256 -12.46 2.01 5.76
C HIS A 256 -11.06 2.48 5.37
N LEU A 257 -10.93 2.93 4.12
CA LEU A 257 -9.68 3.44 3.57
C LEU A 257 -9.83 4.95 3.36
N VAL A 258 -8.95 5.75 3.95
CA VAL A 258 -8.93 7.22 3.80
C VAL A 258 -7.55 7.64 3.33
N ALA A 259 -7.48 8.23 2.15
CA ALA A 259 -6.22 8.49 1.51
C ALA A 259 -6.12 9.95 1.07
N HIS A 260 -4.94 10.55 1.22
CA HIS A 260 -4.66 11.92 0.82
C HIS A 260 -3.59 11.96 -0.27
N SER A 261 -3.77 12.86 -1.25
CA SER A 261 -2.79 13.11 -2.29
C SER A 261 -2.40 11.81 -3.01
N MET A 262 -1.11 11.57 -3.21
CA MET A 262 -0.58 10.33 -3.81
C MET A 262 -1.04 9.05 -3.08
N GLY A 263 -1.37 9.13 -1.79
CA GLY A 263 -1.90 7.99 -1.03
C GLY A 263 -3.16 7.41 -1.67
N GLY A 264 -3.97 8.24 -2.34
CA GLY A 264 -5.13 7.75 -3.09
C GLY A 264 -4.74 6.81 -4.23
N LEU A 265 -3.65 7.10 -4.95
CA LEU A 265 -3.14 6.20 -5.99
C LEU A 265 -2.58 4.90 -5.40
N VAL A 266 -1.88 4.97 -4.26
CA VAL A 266 -1.39 3.78 -3.54
C VAL A 266 -2.56 2.89 -3.13
N THR A 267 -3.60 3.47 -2.52
CA THR A 267 -4.83 2.74 -2.15
C THR A 267 -5.55 2.19 -3.38
N ARG A 268 -5.60 2.94 -4.49
CA ARG A 268 -6.24 2.49 -5.74
C ARG A 268 -5.48 1.34 -6.40
N ALA A 269 -4.14 1.33 -6.32
CA ALA A 269 -3.29 0.23 -6.77
C ALA A 269 -3.52 -1.01 -5.89
N MET A 270 -3.55 -0.85 -4.57
CA MET A 270 -3.91 -1.91 -3.62
C MET A 270 -5.27 -2.53 -3.96
N LEU A 271 -6.30 -1.71 -4.22
CA LEU A 271 -7.64 -2.17 -4.59
C LEU A 271 -7.70 -2.84 -5.97
N LYS A 272 -6.83 -2.45 -6.91
CA LYS A 272 -6.66 -3.19 -8.17
C LYS A 272 -6.16 -4.60 -7.88
N THR A 273 -5.13 -4.75 -7.05
CA THR A 273 -4.63 -6.07 -6.65
C THR A 273 -5.70 -6.88 -5.91
N CYS A 274 -6.49 -6.25 -5.02
CA CYS A 274 -7.66 -6.89 -4.40
C CYS A 274 -8.64 -7.45 -5.44
N HIS A 275 -8.94 -6.68 -6.49
CA HIS A 275 -9.85 -7.12 -7.56
C HIS A 275 -9.30 -8.34 -8.30
N ASP A 276 -8.04 -8.27 -8.77
CA ASP A 276 -7.38 -9.36 -9.49
C ASP A 276 -7.21 -10.64 -8.64
N ALA A 277 -7.20 -10.46 -7.32
CA ALA A 277 -7.11 -11.49 -6.29
C ALA A 277 -8.45 -12.04 -5.79
N HIS A 278 -9.58 -11.42 -6.17
CA HIS A 278 -10.90 -11.65 -5.55
C HIS A 278 -10.88 -11.54 -4.01
N GLY A 279 -10.07 -10.62 -3.47
CA GLY A 279 -9.87 -10.39 -2.03
C GLY A 279 -10.40 -9.05 -1.55
N CYS A 280 -10.06 -8.71 -0.30
CA CYS A 280 -10.42 -7.49 0.40
C CYS A 280 -11.94 -7.33 0.60
N GLY A 281 -12.65 -8.44 0.82
CA GLY A 281 -14.10 -8.46 1.05
C GLY A 281 -14.54 -7.71 2.32
N TYR A 282 -13.57 -7.35 3.18
CA TYR A 282 -13.75 -6.53 4.37
C TYR A 282 -13.75 -5.02 4.10
N VAL A 283 -13.37 -4.55 2.90
CA VAL A 283 -13.33 -3.11 2.60
C VAL A 283 -14.74 -2.56 2.40
N ARG A 284 -15.10 -1.53 3.16
CA ARG A 284 -16.46 -0.93 3.17
C ARG A 284 -16.55 0.43 2.50
N SER A 285 -15.47 1.19 2.47
CA SER A 285 -15.41 2.42 1.68
C SER A 285 -13.97 2.80 1.37
N TYR A 286 -13.81 3.53 0.27
CA TYR A 286 -12.56 4.17 -0.12
C TYR A 286 -12.81 5.67 -0.30
N THR A 287 -12.15 6.49 0.50
CA THR A 287 -12.19 7.95 0.40
C THR A 287 -10.85 8.47 -0.07
N SER A 288 -10.82 9.21 -1.18
CA SER A 288 -9.63 9.88 -1.69
C SER A 288 -9.77 11.39 -1.60
N ILE A 289 -8.77 12.07 -1.04
CA ILE A 289 -8.76 13.52 -0.80
C ILE A 289 -7.60 14.13 -1.60
N SER A 290 -7.91 15.00 -2.56
CA SER A 290 -6.93 15.70 -3.41
C SER A 290 -5.95 14.78 -4.16
N SER A 291 -6.41 13.61 -4.60
CA SER A 291 -5.55 12.60 -5.22
C SER A 291 -5.27 12.88 -6.71
N PRO A 292 -4.01 12.86 -7.17
CA PRO A 292 -3.63 13.19 -8.55
C PRO A 292 -3.89 12.03 -9.52
N PHE A 293 -5.16 11.64 -9.74
CA PHE A 293 -5.51 10.49 -10.58
C PHE A 293 -5.11 10.61 -12.05
N GLY A 294 -4.89 11.84 -12.54
CA GLY A 294 -4.36 12.15 -13.86
C GLY A 294 -2.84 12.35 -13.90
N GLY A 295 -2.12 12.09 -12.81
CA GLY A 295 -0.68 12.30 -12.74
C GLY A 295 -0.28 13.76 -12.51
N MET A 296 1.01 14.03 -12.62
CA MET A 296 1.62 15.32 -12.31
C MET A 296 2.61 15.70 -13.40
N GLU A 297 2.43 16.86 -14.03
CA GLU A 297 3.37 17.37 -15.04
C GLU A 297 4.80 17.52 -14.47
N ALA A 298 4.93 17.89 -13.19
CA ALA A 298 6.23 17.94 -12.52
C ALA A 298 6.94 16.58 -12.48
N ALA A 299 6.19 15.47 -12.45
CA ALA A 299 6.76 14.12 -12.53
C ALA A 299 7.26 13.83 -13.95
N HIS A 300 6.51 14.22 -14.99
CA HIS A 300 6.96 14.12 -16.39
C HIS A 300 8.29 14.86 -16.61
N VAL A 301 8.37 16.12 -16.15
CA VAL A 301 9.61 16.91 -16.19
C VAL A 301 10.73 16.23 -15.40
N GLY A 302 10.42 15.70 -14.21
CA GLY A 302 11.38 14.95 -13.40
C GLY A 302 11.94 13.72 -14.12
N VAL A 303 11.09 12.93 -14.78
CA VAL A 303 11.48 11.77 -15.57
C VAL A 303 12.36 12.16 -16.76
N ALA A 304 11.99 13.23 -17.47
CA ALA A 304 12.66 13.67 -18.68
C ALA A 304 14.06 14.27 -18.43
N TYR A 305 14.25 14.97 -17.30
CA TYR A 305 15.43 15.82 -17.11
C TYR A 305 16.24 15.53 -15.84
N ALA A 306 15.74 14.75 -14.87
CA ALA A 306 16.50 14.50 -13.64
C ALA A 306 17.67 13.52 -13.89
N PRO A 307 18.86 13.76 -13.30
CA PRO A 307 20.00 12.86 -13.43
C PRO A 307 19.77 11.48 -12.77
N VAL A 308 18.87 11.42 -11.79
CA VAL A 308 18.37 10.19 -11.18
C VAL A 308 16.87 10.39 -10.99
N VAL A 309 16.08 9.45 -11.47
CA VAL A 309 14.62 9.52 -11.44
C VAL A 309 14.14 8.80 -10.19
N VAL A 310 13.40 9.49 -9.32
CA VAL A 310 12.69 8.85 -8.20
C VAL A 310 11.65 7.90 -8.81
N PRO A 311 11.61 6.61 -8.43
CA PRO A 311 10.77 5.63 -9.11
C PRO A 311 9.30 6.03 -9.25
N VAL A 312 8.72 6.59 -8.19
CA VAL A 312 7.33 7.05 -8.18
C VAL A 312 7.02 8.11 -9.24
N TRP A 313 8.00 8.89 -9.69
CA TRP A 313 7.79 9.88 -10.76
C TRP A 313 7.45 9.23 -12.09
N ARG A 314 7.96 8.02 -12.36
CA ARG A 314 7.59 7.27 -13.56
C ARG A 314 6.12 6.90 -13.56
N ASP A 315 5.56 6.57 -12.40
CA ASP A 315 4.15 6.22 -12.27
C ASP A 315 3.25 7.45 -12.18
N LEU A 316 3.75 8.56 -11.64
CA LEU A 316 3.03 9.84 -11.58
C LEU A 316 3.07 10.63 -12.89
N ASP A 317 3.92 10.25 -13.86
CA ASP A 317 3.89 10.83 -15.20
C ASP A 317 2.47 10.63 -15.80
N PRO A 318 1.79 11.69 -16.29
CA PRO A 318 0.47 11.56 -16.91
C PRO A 318 0.39 10.53 -18.05
N ALA A 319 1.51 10.27 -18.74
CA ALA A 319 1.62 9.28 -19.81
C ALA A 319 2.14 7.91 -19.32
N SER A 320 2.15 7.66 -18.01
CA SER A 320 2.68 6.42 -17.45
C SER A 320 1.79 5.22 -17.77
N PRO A 321 2.38 4.05 -18.10
CA PRO A 321 1.63 2.80 -18.22
C PRO A 321 0.85 2.45 -16.94
N PHE A 322 1.36 2.88 -15.78
CA PHE A 322 0.67 2.71 -14.51
C PHE A 322 -0.68 3.43 -14.51
N LEU A 323 -0.71 4.74 -14.80
CA LEU A 323 -1.95 5.50 -14.80
C LEU A 323 -2.89 5.07 -15.91
N GLU A 324 -2.38 4.72 -17.09
CA GLU A 324 -3.19 4.15 -18.17
C GLU A 324 -3.92 2.88 -17.71
N GLY A 325 -3.21 1.95 -17.08
CA GLY A 325 -3.76 0.67 -16.62
C GLY A 325 -4.57 0.72 -15.32
N LEU A 326 -4.37 1.74 -14.47
CA LEU A 326 -4.94 1.77 -13.11
C LEU A 326 -6.47 1.67 -13.08
N PHE A 327 -7.14 2.33 -14.04
CA PHE A 327 -8.60 2.39 -14.11
C PHE A 327 -9.21 1.38 -15.10
N ALA A 328 -8.39 0.65 -15.85
CA ALA A 328 -8.85 -0.41 -16.74
C ALA A 328 -9.48 -1.58 -15.96
N THR A 329 -8.96 -1.84 -14.76
CA THR A 329 -9.59 -2.74 -13.79
C THR A 329 -10.56 -1.92 -12.91
N PRO A 330 -11.82 -2.34 -12.72
CA PRO A 330 -12.73 -1.66 -11.80
C PRO A 330 -12.29 -1.83 -10.34
N LEU A 331 -12.94 -1.11 -9.43
CA LEU A 331 -12.78 -1.37 -8.00
C LEU A 331 -13.34 -2.77 -7.65
N PRO A 332 -12.91 -3.38 -6.53
CA PRO A 332 -13.55 -4.59 -6.01
C PRO A 332 -15.06 -4.38 -5.81
N GLU A 333 -15.83 -5.44 -6.04
CA GLU A 333 -17.29 -5.37 -5.93
C GLU A 333 -17.71 -4.89 -4.53
N GLY A 334 -18.67 -3.95 -4.49
CA GLY A 334 -19.21 -3.44 -3.23
C GLY A 334 -18.35 -2.39 -2.52
N VAL A 335 -17.21 -1.96 -3.09
CA VAL A 335 -16.39 -0.87 -2.52
C VAL A 335 -16.79 0.48 -3.14
N PRO A 336 -17.57 1.34 -2.45
CA PRO A 336 -17.87 2.67 -2.94
C PRO A 336 -16.64 3.59 -2.83
N HIS A 337 -16.37 4.34 -3.89
CA HIS A 337 -15.31 5.35 -3.92
C HIS A 337 -15.89 6.76 -3.76
N HIS A 338 -15.44 7.46 -2.74
CA HIS A 338 -15.82 8.84 -2.46
C HIS A 338 -14.63 9.77 -2.70
N MET A 339 -14.77 10.67 -3.67
CA MET A 339 -13.75 11.66 -4.00
C MET A 339 -14.04 12.98 -3.31
N MET A 340 -13.01 13.56 -2.69
CA MET A 340 -13.01 14.96 -2.26
C MET A 340 -11.82 15.66 -2.92
N PHE A 341 -12.02 16.87 -3.43
CA PHE A 341 -10.96 17.60 -4.13
C PHE A 341 -10.94 19.06 -3.71
N GLY A 342 -9.74 19.62 -3.60
CA GLY A 342 -9.51 21.04 -3.33
C GLY A 342 -9.41 21.83 -4.62
N TYR A 343 -9.78 23.10 -4.60
CA TYR A 343 -9.59 24.01 -5.74
C TYR A 343 -9.11 25.42 -5.34
N LEU A 344 -8.70 25.63 -4.08
CA LEU A 344 -8.11 26.89 -3.68
C LEU A 344 -6.62 26.91 -4.05
N ASN A 345 -6.29 27.64 -5.10
CA ASN A 345 -4.93 27.92 -5.50
C ASN A 345 -4.50 29.31 -4.96
N THR A 346 -3.60 29.32 -3.99
CA THR A 346 -3.06 30.56 -3.39
C THR A 346 -1.80 31.08 -4.09
N SER A 347 -1.35 30.42 -5.16
CA SER A 347 -0.18 30.84 -5.94
C SER A 347 -0.44 32.16 -6.67
N THR A 348 0.50 33.09 -6.57
CA THR A 348 0.50 34.34 -7.34
C THR A 348 1.10 34.19 -8.74
N LEU A 349 1.73 33.04 -9.03
CA LEU A 349 2.45 32.79 -10.28
C LEU A 349 1.68 31.89 -11.25
N SER A 350 0.78 31.05 -10.75
CA SER A 350 -0.02 30.12 -11.56
C SER A 350 -1.50 30.35 -11.31
N HIS A 351 -2.24 30.63 -12.39
CA HIS A 351 -3.69 30.77 -12.36
C HIS A 351 -4.41 29.49 -12.80
N ALA A 352 -3.69 28.36 -12.91
CA ALA A 352 -4.30 27.09 -13.23
C ALA A 352 -5.25 26.65 -12.10
N SER A 353 -6.40 26.09 -12.48
CA SER A 353 -7.33 25.46 -11.53
C SER A 353 -6.63 24.30 -10.83
N SER A 354 -6.34 24.46 -9.54
CA SER A 354 -5.62 23.50 -8.70
C SER A 354 -5.95 23.76 -7.23
N ASP A 355 -5.54 22.84 -6.35
CA ASP A 355 -5.53 23.08 -4.89
C ASP A 355 -4.21 23.74 -4.42
N GLY A 356 -3.47 24.37 -5.33
CA GLY A 356 -2.13 24.90 -5.09
C GLY A 356 -0.99 23.87 -5.22
N THR A 357 -1.29 22.57 -5.32
CA THR A 357 -0.31 21.52 -5.61
C THR A 357 -0.73 20.67 -6.81
N VAL A 358 -1.92 20.09 -6.75
CA VAL A 358 -2.46 19.16 -7.76
C VAL A 358 -3.47 19.88 -8.64
N PRO A 359 -3.30 19.88 -9.98
CA PRO A 359 -4.28 20.43 -10.90
C PRO A 359 -5.65 19.76 -10.74
N VAL A 360 -6.74 20.53 -10.79
CA VAL A 360 -8.11 20.00 -10.72
C VAL A 360 -8.35 18.97 -11.83
N ALA A 361 -7.80 19.18 -13.03
CA ALA A 361 -7.88 18.20 -14.11
C ALA A 361 -7.24 16.84 -13.77
N SER A 362 -6.20 16.82 -12.94
CA SER A 362 -5.60 15.58 -12.44
C SER A 362 -6.44 14.97 -11.31
N GLN A 363 -6.94 15.79 -10.39
CA GLN A 363 -7.84 15.34 -9.32
C GLN A 363 -9.13 14.70 -9.88
N LEU A 364 -9.66 15.27 -10.96
CA LEU A 364 -10.91 14.89 -11.60
C LEU A 364 -10.69 14.14 -12.91
N ARG A 365 -9.72 13.22 -12.98
CA ARG A 365 -9.57 12.35 -14.15
C ARG A 365 -10.92 11.67 -14.48
N PRO A 366 -11.39 11.69 -15.75
CA PRO A 366 -12.71 11.16 -16.10
C PRO A 366 -12.97 9.73 -15.65
N ALA A 367 -11.98 8.84 -15.80
CA ALA A 367 -12.10 7.45 -15.37
C ALA A 367 -12.25 7.28 -13.84
N ALA A 368 -11.62 8.16 -13.04
CA ALA A 368 -11.79 8.17 -11.59
C ALA A 368 -13.20 8.65 -11.21
N GLN A 369 -13.68 9.73 -11.84
CA GLN A 369 -15.03 10.24 -11.62
C GLN A 369 -16.11 9.22 -12.00
N ALA A 370 -15.92 8.51 -13.10
CA ALA A 370 -16.85 7.48 -13.56
C ALA A 370 -16.96 6.28 -12.61
N GLN A 371 -15.90 5.99 -11.84
CA GLN A 371 -15.88 4.93 -10.82
C GLN A 371 -16.27 5.43 -9.42
N ALA A 372 -16.44 6.73 -9.23
CA ALA A 372 -16.77 7.31 -7.93
C ALA A 372 -18.27 7.27 -7.65
N SER A 373 -18.62 6.85 -6.44
CA SER A 373 -19.98 6.92 -5.89
C SER A 373 -20.39 8.34 -5.50
N SER A 374 -19.42 9.21 -5.18
CA SER A 374 -19.68 10.64 -4.98
C SER A 374 -18.43 11.48 -5.18
N VAL A 375 -18.60 12.72 -5.62
CA VAL A 375 -17.52 13.71 -5.75
C VAL A 375 -17.92 14.98 -5.01
N LEU A 376 -17.04 15.51 -4.17
CA LEU A 376 -17.22 16.76 -3.43
C LEU A 376 -16.05 17.71 -3.68
N GLY A 377 -16.35 18.92 -4.17
CA GLY A 377 -15.37 20.00 -4.30
C GLY A 377 -15.38 20.90 -3.07
N LEU A 378 -14.19 21.32 -2.63
CA LEU A 378 -13.99 22.18 -1.45
C LEU A 378 -13.05 23.34 -1.81
N ASP A 379 -13.39 24.55 -1.37
CA ASP A 379 -12.56 25.75 -1.53
C ASP A 379 -11.38 25.72 -0.54
N GLU A 380 -10.54 24.71 -0.70
CA GLU A 380 -9.44 24.36 0.19
C GLU A 380 -8.17 24.09 -0.62
N THR A 381 -7.03 24.41 0.00
CA THR A 381 -5.71 24.07 -0.54
C THR A 381 -5.44 22.58 -0.37
N HIS A 382 -4.37 22.10 -1.00
CA HIS A 382 -3.94 20.71 -0.93
C HIS A 382 -3.82 20.17 0.50
N MET A 383 -3.40 21.01 1.45
CA MET A 383 -3.23 20.62 2.85
C MET A 383 -4.40 21.08 3.74
N SER A 384 -4.94 22.28 3.52
CA SER A 384 -6.03 22.79 4.39
C SER A 384 -7.30 21.96 4.29
N ILE A 385 -7.51 21.25 3.18
CA ILE A 385 -8.63 20.30 3.00
C ILE A 385 -8.68 19.23 4.10
N LEU A 386 -7.54 18.82 4.68
CA LEU A 386 -7.50 17.83 5.76
C LEU A 386 -8.01 18.39 7.09
N ALA A 387 -7.94 19.71 7.30
CA ALA A 387 -8.42 20.38 8.50
C ALA A 387 -9.82 21.00 8.33
N ALA A 388 -10.38 20.97 7.12
CA ALA A 388 -11.66 21.57 6.82
C ALA A 388 -12.80 20.81 7.51
N LYS A 389 -13.67 21.56 8.21
CA LYS A 389 -14.84 20.98 8.91
C LYS A 389 -15.75 20.20 7.97
N ALA A 390 -15.91 20.68 6.74
CA ALA A 390 -16.71 20.01 5.72
C ALA A 390 -16.12 18.66 5.32
N THR A 391 -14.80 18.53 5.25
CA THR A 391 -14.12 17.24 5.01
C THR A 391 -14.40 16.25 6.14
N SER A 392 -14.21 16.66 7.40
CA SER A 392 -14.48 15.79 8.55
C SER A 392 -15.95 15.37 8.63
N ALA A 393 -16.88 16.30 8.40
CA ALA A 393 -18.32 16.00 8.40
C ALA A 393 -18.68 15.01 7.28
N ARG A 394 -18.17 15.24 6.06
CA ARG A 394 -18.41 14.35 4.93
C ARG A 394 -17.80 12.97 5.16
N LEU A 395 -16.60 12.90 5.74
CA LEU A 395 -15.98 11.65 6.09
C LEU A 395 -16.85 10.86 7.08
N ALA A 396 -17.31 11.50 8.16
CA ALA A 396 -18.19 10.87 9.14
C ALA A 396 -19.49 10.31 8.52
N GLU A 397 -20.10 11.05 7.58
CA GLU A 397 -21.27 10.57 6.82
C GLU A 397 -20.95 9.32 5.99
N ILE A 398 -19.81 9.30 5.31
CA ILE A 398 -19.38 8.17 4.48
C ILE A 398 -19.16 6.92 5.33
N LEU A 399 -18.45 7.05 6.46
CA LEU A 399 -18.18 5.92 7.34
C LEU A 399 -19.50 5.35 7.90
N ALA A 400 -20.36 6.21 8.45
CA ALA A 400 -21.64 5.80 9.02
C ALA A 400 -22.60 5.18 7.98
N GLY A 401 -22.64 5.75 6.76
CA GLY A 401 -23.49 5.26 5.67
C GLY A 401 -23.04 3.89 5.15
N ALA A 402 -21.72 3.67 5.04
CA ALA A 402 -21.16 2.37 4.66
C ALA A 402 -21.49 1.28 5.71
N ASP A 403 -21.37 1.60 7.01
CA ASP A 403 -21.73 0.67 8.09
C ASP A 403 -23.24 0.36 8.14
N ALA A 404 -24.09 1.35 7.87
CA ALA A 404 -25.54 1.17 7.85
C ALA A 404 -26.02 0.28 6.68
N THR A 405 -25.38 0.42 5.51
CA THR A 405 -25.69 -0.41 4.33
C THR A 405 -25.38 -1.89 4.60
N ARG A 406 -24.41 -2.19 5.47
CA ARG A 406 -24.12 -3.55 5.94
C ARG A 406 -25.22 -4.09 6.85
N ALA A 407 -25.67 -3.31 7.84
CA ALA A 407 -26.67 -3.77 8.81
C ALA A 407 -28.05 -4.13 8.19
N SER A 408 -28.27 -3.76 6.93
CA SER A 408 -29.49 -4.04 6.16
C SER A 408 -29.35 -5.18 5.13
N ARG A 409 -28.15 -5.75 4.97
CA ARG A 409 -27.88 -6.96 4.19
C ARG A 409 -27.73 -8.14 5.13
#